data_AF-A0A1I0B355-F1
#
_entry.id   AF-A0A1I0B355-F1
#
_cell.length_a   1.000
_cell.length_b   1.000
_cell.length_c   1.000
_cell.angle_alpha   90.00
_cell.angle_beta   90.00
_cell.angle_gamma   90.00
#
_symmetry.space_group_name_H-M   'P 1'
#
loop_
_entity.id
_entity.type
_entity.pdbx_description
1 polymer ?
#
loop_
_entity_poly.entity_id
_entity_poly.type
_entity_poly.pdbx_seq_one_letter_code
_entity_poly.pdbx_strand_id
1 'polypeptide(L)'
;MKGNKLKIIVLLICTFFLFLAFRLDFQNKTLLKKYGDEVIILDQFYLDGMRDNLEYRLVTPEEAGIFTFTQYIPGENFSKVSGQDYRLLIHRLSGQWYRVYFNDKLVGIVGEQDQGRSNIWNSTHLFTISPDLILDQNQLTIQVMGLYELGKSEFPILITNGQMALKLATYFRFLFENIYFVVFGALWFAFAMIITLYFISGKIQQEFLYFSLAAMAMSINFLDYFYIPYIPFSILTFKKISLFFMYLACYFIALAVYTLYKEKITLYLGTASLVGIIILILHSDNNYSFKVGYNYLNILILVNMRKLHI
;
A
#
# COMPACT_ATOMS: atom_id res chain seq x y z
N MET A 1 -20.66 15.77 -32.09
CA MET A 1 -19.28 16.34 -32.05
C MET A 1 -18.69 16.54 -30.64
N LYS A 2 -19.46 16.85 -29.59
CA LYS A 2 -18.91 17.04 -28.22
C LYS A 2 -18.36 15.76 -27.56
N GLY A 3 -18.94 14.59 -27.87
CA GLY A 3 -18.53 13.30 -27.30
C GLY A 3 -17.10 12.87 -27.66
N ASN A 4 -16.64 13.09 -28.90
CA ASN A 4 -15.30 12.67 -29.32
C ASN A 4 -14.18 13.47 -28.64
N LYS A 5 -14.39 14.77 -28.37
CA LYS A 5 -13.40 15.60 -27.67
C LYS A 5 -13.20 15.15 -26.22
N LEU A 6 -14.27 14.83 -25.52
CA LEU A 6 -14.18 14.32 -24.14
C LEU A 6 -13.47 12.96 -24.09
N LYS A 7 -13.77 12.04 -25.03
CA LYS A 7 -13.08 10.74 -25.13
C LYS A 7 -11.58 10.91 -25.33
N ILE A 8 -11.16 11.84 -26.20
CA ILE A 8 -9.74 12.13 -26.42
C ILE A 8 -9.07 12.68 -25.15
N ILE A 9 -9.72 13.60 -24.43
CA ILE A 9 -9.19 14.15 -23.18
C ILE A 9 -9.01 13.05 -22.12
N VAL A 10 -10.03 12.20 -21.92
CA VAL A 10 -9.94 11.07 -20.98
C VAL A 10 -8.81 10.12 -21.36
N LEU A 11 -8.70 9.78 -22.65
CA LEU A 11 -7.61 8.92 -23.14
C LEU A 11 -6.23 9.54 -22.86
N LEU A 12 -6.05 10.83 -23.15
CA LEU A 12 -4.80 11.54 -22.87
C LEU A 12 -4.44 11.54 -21.38
N ILE A 13 -5.42 11.76 -20.50
CA ILE A 13 -5.23 11.70 -19.05
C ILE A 13 -4.80 10.29 -18.62
N CYS A 14 -5.50 9.25 -19.07
CA CYS A 14 -5.15 7.86 -18.76
C CYS A 14 -3.76 7.48 -19.28
N THR A 15 -3.43 7.84 -20.53
CA THR A 15 -2.11 7.59 -21.12
C THR A 15 -1.02 8.36 -20.37
N PHE A 16 -1.27 9.59 -19.95
CA PHE A 16 -0.34 10.36 -19.13
C PHE A 16 -0.04 9.66 -17.80
N PHE A 17 -1.07 9.21 -17.08
CA PHE A 17 -0.87 8.50 -15.81
C PHE A 17 -0.18 7.15 -15.98
N LEU A 18 -0.47 6.40 -17.05
CA LEU A 18 0.26 5.18 -17.40
C LEU A 18 1.74 5.47 -17.67
N PHE A 19 2.03 6.48 -18.48
CA PHE A 19 3.41 6.88 -18.77
C PHE A 19 4.14 7.37 -17.51
N LEU A 20 3.46 8.09 -16.64
CA LEU A 20 3.99 8.50 -15.34
C LEU A 20 4.32 7.28 -14.47
N ALA A 21 3.42 6.29 -14.39
CA ALA A 21 3.67 5.05 -13.65
C ALA A 21 4.87 4.27 -14.20
N PHE A 22 4.96 4.09 -15.53
CA PHE A 22 6.12 3.47 -16.18
C PHE A 22 7.41 4.25 -15.93
N ARG A 23 7.35 5.59 -15.97
CA ARG A 23 8.51 6.44 -15.67
C ARG A 23 8.96 6.28 -14.22
N LEU A 24 8.04 6.17 -13.27
CA LEU A 24 8.36 5.96 -11.85
C LEU A 24 9.01 4.58 -11.63
N ASP A 25 8.47 3.52 -12.24
CA ASP A 25 9.09 2.18 -12.20
C ASP A 25 10.51 2.20 -12.80
N PHE A 26 10.67 2.81 -13.97
CA PHE A 26 11.96 2.95 -14.61
C PHE A 26 12.95 3.78 -13.76
N GLN A 27 12.48 4.85 -13.13
CA GLN A 27 13.27 5.66 -12.20
C GLN A 27 13.71 4.82 -10.99
N ASN A 28 12.84 4.01 -10.39
CA ASN A 28 13.18 3.15 -9.26
C ASN A 28 14.31 2.15 -9.62
N LYS A 29 14.21 1.51 -10.79
CA LYS A 29 15.26 0.61 -11.31
C LYS A 29 16.58 1.35 -11.58
N THR A 30 16.48 2.56 -12.12
CA THR A 30 17.66 3.40 -12.41
C THR A 30 18.32 3.93 -11.14
N LEU A 31 17.55 4.22 -10.08
CA LEU A 31 18.08 4.64 -8.78
C LEU A 31 19.02 3.57 -8.23
N LEU A 32 18.61 2.30 -8.19
CA LEU A 32 19.48 1.21 -7.73
C LEU A 32 20.78 1.10 -8.54
N LYS A 33 20.69 1.19 -9.87
CA LYS A 33 21.88 1.17 -10.73
C LYS A 33 22.81 2.37 -10.50
N LYS A 34 22.24 3.55 -10.23
CA LYS A 34 23.00 4.78 -10.00
C LYS A 34 23.82 4.74 -8.71
N TYR A 35 23.34 4.03 -7.70
CA TYR A 35 23.98 3.98 -6.37
C TYR A 35 24.60 2.62 -6.04
N GLY A 36 24.68 1.70 -7.01
CA GLY A 36 25.10 0.32 -6.81
C GLY A 36 26.44 0.15 -6.08
N ASP A 37 27.34 1.12 -6.23
CA ASP A 37 28.68 1.06 -5.62
C ASP A 37 28.71 1.55 -4.15
N GLU A 38 27.67 2.27 -3.68
CA GLU A 38 27.58 2.83 -2.33
C GLU A 38 26.44 2.21 -1.49
N VAL A 39 25.89 1.08 -1.93
CA VAL A 39 24.79 0.38 -1.27
C VAL A 39 25.10 -1.10 -1.11
N ILE A 40 24.75 -1.65 0.04
CA ILE A 40 24.70 -3.10 0.26
C ILE A 40 23.27 -3.53 0.03
N ILE A 41 23.03 -4.28 -1.03
CA ILE A 41 21.72 -4.85 -1.34
C ILE A 41 21.51 -6.11 -0.50
N LEU A 42 20.35 -6.21 0.14
CA LEU A 42 19.97 -7.33 0.99
C LEU A 42 18.91 -8.18 0.28
N ASP A 43 19.37 -9.24 -0.38
CA ASP A 43 18.56 -10.14 -1.22
C ASP A 43 18.80 -11.64 -0.94
N GLN A 44 19.56 -11.96 0.11
CA GLN A 44 19.92 -13.33 0.49
C GLN A 44 19.45 -13.64 1.91
N PHE A 45 18.14 -13.58 2.11
CA PHE A 45 17.51 -13.94 3.36
C PHE A 45 17.31 -15.46 3.47
N TYR A 46 17.25 -15.93 4.72
CA TYR A 46 17.01 -17.30 5.11
C TYR A 46 15.91 -17.33 6.17
N LEU A 47 14.94 -18.24 6.00
CA LEU A 47 13.91 -18.56 6.98
C LEU A 47 14.14 -20.01 7.42
N ASP A 48 14.36 -20.23 8.72
CA ASP A 48 14.63 -21.55 9.29
C ASP A 48 15.78 -22.32 8.60
N GLY A 49 16.81 -21.59 8.18
CA GLY A 49 17.98 -22.13 7.49
C GLY A 49 17.77 -22.42 5.99
N MET A 50 16.54 -22.30 5.49
CA MET A 50 16.23 -22.41 4.06
C MET A 50 16.25 -21.03 3.40
N ARG A 51 16.78 -20.95 2.19
CA ARG A 51 16.81 -19.70 1.44
C ARG A 51 15.38 -19.21 1.17
N ASP A 52 15.08 -18.00 1.60
CA ASP A 52 13.81 -17.32 1.39
C ASP A 52 14.13 -15.83 1.22
N ASN A 53 13.94 -15.27 0.02
CA ASN A 53 14.33 -13.88 -0.26
C ASN A 53 13.33 -12.86 0.33
N LEU A 54 12.58 -13.23 1.37
CA LEU A 54 11.53 -12.43 2.01
C LEU A 54 10.44 -12.04 0.99
N GLU A 55 10.11 -12.95 0.08
CA GLU A 55 9.17 -12.67 -1.01
C GLU A 55 7.75 -12.47 -0.49
N TYR A 56 7.03 -11.55 -1.14
CA TYR A 56 5.64 -11.28 -0.79
C TYR A 56 4.77 -12.53 -0.98
N ARG A 57 4.05 -12.91 0.08
CA ARG A 57 3.10 -14.02 0.07
C ARG A 57 1.95 -13.77 1.04
N LEU A 58 0.85 -14.46 0.79
CA LEU A 58 -0.23 -14.59 1.76
C LEU A 58 0.14 -15.68 2.76
N VAL A 59 -0.14 -15.44 4.04
CA VAL A 59 0.07 -16.38 5.13
C VAL A 59 -1.26 -17.01 5.48
N THR A 60 -1.32 -18.35 5.53
CA THR A 60 -2.56 -19.04 5.91
C THR A 60 -2.76 -18.96 7.43
N PRO A 61 -3.97 -19.19 7.95
CA PRO A 61 -4.21 -19.18 9.39
C PRO A 61 -3.33 -20.17 10.17
N GLU A 62 -2.96 -21.29 9.57
CA GLU A 62 -2.12 -22.34 10.19
C GLU A 62 -0.65 -21.94 10.27
N GLU A 63 -0.20 -21.09 9.34
CA GLU A 63 1.17 -20.58 9.26
C GLU A 63 1.36 -19.25 10.02
N ALA A 64 0.27 -18.61 10.44
CA ALA A 64 0.30 -17.29 11.06
C ALA A 64 1.18 -17.28 12.32
N GLY A 65 2.11 -16.34 12.40
CA GLY A 65 3.05 -16.27 13.50
C GLY A 65 4.20 -15.30 13.28
N ILE A 66 5.28 -15.51 14.05
CA ILE A 66 6.51 -14.74 13.95
C ILE A 66 7.48 -15.48 13.04
N PHE A 67 7.84 -14.84 11.94
CA PHE A 67 8.82 -15.33 10.98
C PHE A 67 10.16 -14.66 11.25
N THR A 68 11.23 -15.44 11.35
CA THR A 68 12.58 -14.93 11.62
C THR A 68 13.44 -15.07 10.38
N PHE A 69 13.68 -13.95 9.70
CA PHE A 69 14.53 -13.89 8.53
C PHE A 69 15.94 -13.48 8.92
N THR A 70 16.94 -14.20 8.42
CA THR A 70 18.35 -13.91 8.69
C THR A 70 19.10 -13.72 7.39
N GLN A 71 19.99 -12.73 7.34
CA GLN A 71 20.94 -12.56 6.24
C GLN A 71 22.33 -12.31 6.82
N TYR A 72 23.33 -12.98 6.24
CA TYR A 72 24.73 -12.76 6.57
C TYR A 72 25.37 -11.77 5.59
N ILE A 73 26.19 -10.85 6.12
CA ILE A 73 26.78 -9.74 5.37
C ILE A 73 28.28 -9.69 5.70
N PRO A 74 29.17 -9.97 4.74
CA PRO A 74 30.61 -9.80 4.91
C PRO A 74 30.96 -8.36 5.33
N GLY A 75 31.82 -8.21 6.33
CA GLY A 75 32.28 -6.91 6.84
C GLY A 75 32.94 -6.05 5.76
N GLU A 76 33.64 -6.68 4.82
CA GLU A 76 34.24 -6.01 3.66
C GLU A 76 33.23 -5.23 2.80
N ASN A 77 31.94 -5.61 2.80
CA ASN A 77 30.92 -4.88 2.05
C ASN A 77 30.68 -3.47 2.61
N PHE A 78 30.93 -3.25 3.90
CA PHE A 78 30.80 -1.92 4.53
C PHE A 78 31.89 -0.95 4.09
N SER A 79 33.01 -1.43 3.52
CA SER A 79 34.05 -0.57 2.94
C SER A 79 33.59 0.15 1.66
N LYS A 80 32.55 -0.38 0.99
CA LYS A 80 31.96 0.20 -0.22
C LYS A 80 31.03 1.37 0.10
N VAL A 81 30.49 1.41 1.31
CA VAL A 81 29.55 2.46 1.74
C VAL A 81 30.34 3.63 2.32
N SER A 82 30.30 4.76 1.63
CA SER A 82 31.01 5.98 2.02
C SER A 82 30.45 6.60 3.31
N GLY A 83 31.30 6.92 4.30
CA GLY A 83 30.91 7.65 5.52
C GLY A 83 30.91 6.80 6.79
N GLN A 84 30.51 7.43 7.91
CA GLN A 84 30.53 6.82 9.26
C GLN A 84 29.13 6.52 9.82
N ASP A 85 28.06 6.79 9.07
CA ASP A 85 26.69 6.59 9.52
C ASP A 85 25.98 5.57 8.62
N TYR A 86 26.01 4.30 9.01
CA TYR A 86 25.29 3.25 8.29
C TYR A 86 23.80 3.27 8.63
N ARG A 87 22.96 3.23 7.60
CA ARG A 87 21.51 3.20 7.72
C ARG A 87 20.95 2.01 6.96
N LEU A 88 20.13 1.22 7.64
CA LEU A 88 19.26 0.22 7.03
C LEU A 88 17.98 0.89 6.57
N LEU A 89 17.66 0.77 5.29
CA LEU A 89 16.42 1.24 4.69
C LEU A 89 15.54 0.04 4.35
N ILE A 90 14.33 0.04 4.91
CA ILE A 90 13.29 -0.96 4.64
C ILE A 90 12.10 -0.22 4.03
N HIS A 91 11.85 -0.45 2.74
CA HIS A 91 10.70 0.11 2.03
C HIS A 91 9.59 -0.94 1.90
N ARG A 92 8.42 -0.64 2.49
CA ARG A 92 7.19 -1.42 2.36
C ARG A 92 7.39 -2.91 2.67
N LEU A 93 7.69 -3.19 3.93
CA LEU A 93 7.68 -4.56 4.45
C LEU A 93 6.26 -4.92 4.90
N SER A 94 5.69 -5.95 4.29
CA SER A 94 4.40 -6.51 4.68
C SER A 94 4.53 -7.34 5.94
N GLY A 95 3.64 -7.06 6.88
CA GLY A 95 3.56 -7.65 8.21
C GLY A 95 2.76 -6.73 9.13
N GLN A 96 2.37 -7.22 10.30
CA GLN A 96 1.68 -6.41 11.31
C GLN A 96 2.67 -5.55 12.07
N TRP A 97 3.75 -6.16 12.55
CA TRP A 97 4.90 -5.51 13.16
C TRP A 97 6.17 -6.22 12.73
N TYR A 98 7.30 -5.55 12.89
CA TYR A 98 8.59 -6.21 12.78
C TYR A 98 9.64 -5.62 13.73
N ARG A 99 10.64 -6.45 14.05
CA ARG A 99 11.84 -6.08 14.81
C ARG A 99 13.05 -6.32 13.95
N VAL A 100 14.03 -5.45 14.08
CA VAL A 100 15.29 -5.57 13.36
C VAL A 100 16.41 -5.69 14.38
N TYR A 101 17.24 -6.69 14.20
CA TYR A 101 18.45 -6.93 14.97
C TYR A 101 19.66 -6.92 14.04
N PHE A 102 20.76 -6.34 14.50
CA PHE A 102 22.04 -6.37 13.81
C PHE A 102 23.10 -6.88 14.80
N ASN A 103 23.72 -8.01 14.49
CA ASN A 103 24.62 -8.74 15.40
C ASN A 103 24.03 -8.88 16.81
N ASP A 104 22.82 -9.47 16.87
CA ASP A 104 22.00 -9.69 18.08
C ASP A 104 21.57 -8.44 18.85
N LYS A 105 21.98 -7.23 18.44
CA LYS A 105 21.50 -5.97 19.03
C LYS A 105 20.25 -5.49 18.33
N LEU A 106 19.19 -5.21 19.09
CA LEU A 106 17.97 -4.61 18.57
C LEU A 106 18.26 -3.20 18.05
N VAL A 107 18.07 -2.98 16.74
CA VAL A 107 18.26 -1.66 16.11
C VAL A 107 16.94 -0.90 15.95
N GLY A 108 15.80 -1.59 15.98
CA GLY A 108 14.50 -0.93 16.01
C GLY A 108 13.30 -1.84 15.90
N ILE A 109 12.14 -1.23 16.12
CA ILE A 109 10.82 -1.85 16.17
C ILE A 109 9.86 -1.00 15.34
N VAL A 110 8.96 -1.64 14.60
CA VAL A 110 7.89 -0.98 13.87
C VAL A 110 6.57 -1.70 14.11
N GLY A 111 5.52 -0.94 14.46
CA GLY A 111 4.18 -1.46 14.73
C GLY A 111 3.96 -1.84 16.18
N GLU A 112 2.75 -2.29 16.49
CA GLU A 112 2.32 -2.72 17.83
C GLU A 112 2.55 -4.23 18.01
N GLN A 113 3.24 -4.61 19.08
CA GLN A 113 3.81 -5.95 19.22
C GLN A 113 2.89 -6.96 19.91
N ASP A 114 2.05 -6.51 20.83
CA ASP A 114 1.30 -7.39 21.72
C ASP A 114 0.16 -8.06 20.96
N GLN A 115 -0.54 -7.31 20.11
CA GLN A 115 -1.74 -7.77 19.40
C GLN A 115 -1.61 -7.71 17.89
N GLY A 116 -0.50 -7.17 17.36
CA GLY A 116 -0.30 -7.00 15.92
C GLY A 116 -1.31 -6.05 15.29
N ARG A 117 -1.80 -5.08 16.06
CA ARG A 117 -2.83 -4.14 15.62
C ARG A 117 -2.19 -2.90 15.00
N SER A 118 -1.54 -3.08 13.86
CA SER A 118 -0.92 -1.98 13.14
C SER A 118 -1.00 -2.15 11.62
N ASN A 119 -1.04 -1.03 10.91
CA ASN A 119 -1.03 -0.95 9.46
C ASN A 119 0.27 -0.27 9.02
N ILE A 120 1.28 -1.07 8.68
CA ILE A 120 2.63 -0.58 8.40
C ILE A 120 3.11 -0.89 6.97
N TRP A 121 2.33 -1.65 6.20
CA TRP A 121 2.75 -2.20 4.90
C TRP A 121 3.13 -1.14 3.86
N ASN A 122 2.58 0.07 3.96
CA ASN A 122 2.80 1.16 3.01
C ASN A 122 3.75 2.25 3.54
N SER A 123 4.82 1.87 4.23
CA SER A 123 5.73 2.85 4.83
C SER A 123 7.21 2.52 4.68
N THR A 124 8.04 3.55 4.79
CA THR A 124 9.50 3.47 4.68
C THR A 124 10.18 3.79 6.00
N HIS A 125 10.98 2.84 6.47
CA HIS A 125 11.67 2.92 7.75
C HIS A 125 13.18 2.96 7.58
N LEU A 126 13.82 3.72 8.46
CA LEU A 126 15.27 3.86 8.54
C LEU A 126 15.72 3.44 9.94
N PHE A 127 16.73 2.59 10.01
CA PHE A 127 17.38 2.20 11.26
C PHE A 127 18.85 2.57 11.21
N THR A 128 19.39 3.05 12.33
CA THR A 128 20.83 3.34 12.45
C THR A 128 21.57 2.07 12.80
N ILE A 129 22.63 1.76 12.06
CA ILE A 129 23.61 0.73 12.42
C ILE A 129 24.86 1.47 12.84
N SER A 130 25.27 1.28 14.10
CA SER A 130 26.44 1.95 14.63
C SER A 130 27.72 1.25 14.10
N PRO A 131 28.76 2.00 13.68
CA PRO A 131 29.98 1.41 13.11
C PRO A 131 30.73 0.45 14.03
N ASP A 132 30.61 0.63 15.35
CA ASP A 132 31.18 -0.27 16.36
C ASP A 132 30.54 -1.67 16.38
N LEU A 133 29.38 -1.82 15.71
CA LEU A 133 28.74 -3.12 15.55
C LEU A 133 29.28 -3.91 14.37
N ILE A 134 30.09 -3.33 13.49
CA ILE A 134 30.55 -4.02 12.28
C ILE A 134 31.66 -5.01 12.63
N LEU A 135 31.42 -6.28 12.30
CA LEU A 135 32.33 -7.41 12.43
C LEU A 135 32.80 -7.90 11.06
N ASP A 136 33.76 -8.83 11.03
CA ASP A 136 34.20 -9.50 9.79
C ASP A 136 33.05 -10.23 9.08
N GLN A 137 32.12 -10.79 9.86
CA GLN A 137 30.89 -11.39 9.39
C GLN A 137 29.73 -10.84 10.23
N ASN A 138 28.77 -10.20 9.58
CA ASN A 138 27.61 -9.59 10.24
C ASN A 138 26.35 -10.41 9.98
N GLN A 139 25.42 -10.35 10.92
CA GLN A 139 24.11 -10.96 10.84
C GLN A 139 23.04 -9.89 10.99
N LEU A 140 22.19 -9.75 9.97
CA LEU A 140 20.94 -9.02 10.04
C LEU A 140 19.81 -10.01 10.30
N THR A 141 19.02 -9.79 11.35
CA THR A 141 17.84 -10.58 11.65
C THR A 141 16.60 -9.68 11.66
N ILE A 142 15.59 -10.05 10.89
CA ILE A 142 14.29 -9.37 10.82
C ILE A 142 13.22 -10.34 11.31
N GLN A 143 12.62 -10.06 12.46
CA GLN A 143 11.46 -10.79 12.96
C GLN A 143 10.20 -10.09 12.50
N VAL A 144 9.32 -10.77 11.79
CA VAL A 144 8.08 -10.20 11.24
C VAL A 144 6.88 -10.98 11.76
N MET A 145 5.89 -10.27 12.31
CA MET A 145 4.59 -10.87 12.58
C MET A 145 3.79 -10.90 11.29
N GLY A 146 3.62 -12.11 10.73
CA GLY A 146 2.84 -12.36 9.53
C GLY A 146 1.51 -13.02 9.89
N LEU A 147 0.48 -12.23 10.16
CA LEU A 147 -0.88 -12.76 10.40
C LEU A 147 -1.62 -13.07 9.10
N TYR A 148 -1.22 -12.48 7.97
CA TYR A 148 -1.90 -12.71 6.68
C TYR A 148 -1.12 -12.29 5.43
N GLU A 149 -0.26 -11.28 5.54
CA GLU A 149 0.65 -10.84 4.48
C GLU A 149 2.04 -10.79 5.07
N LEU A 150 3.02 -11.26 4.30
CA LEU A 150 4.42 -11.31 4.70
C LEU A 150 5.28 -11.01 3.48
N GLY A 151 6.38 -10.30 3.68
CA GLY A 151 7.43 -10.13 2.67
C GLY A 151 7.67 -8.68 2.26
N LYS A 152 8.81 -8.44 1.61
CA LYS A 152 9.23 -7.10 1.17
C LYS A 152 8.60 -6.72 -0.17
N SER A 153 8.57 -5.42 -0.45
CA SER A 153 8.25 -4.92 -1.78
C SER A 153 9.30 -5.31 -2.83
N GLU A 154 9.02 -4.98 -4.10
CA GLU A 154 9.98 -5.18 -5.20
C GLU A 154 11.28 -4.38 -4.99
N PHE A 155 11.21 -3.25 -4.26
CA PHE A 155 12.41 -2.50 -3.92
C PHE A 155 13.18 -3.24 -2.82
N PRO A 156 14.50 -3.48 -2.99
CA PRO A 156 15.28 -4.25 -2.04
C PRO A 156 15.46 -3.52 -0.71
N ILE A 157 15.65 -4.31 0.35
CA ILE A 157 16.16 -3.80 1.61
C ILE A 157 17.65 -3.48 1.39
N LEU A 158 18.13 -2.35 1.92
CA LEU A 158 19.50 -1.92 1.67
C LEU A 158 20.14 -1.29 2.89
N ILE A 159 21.47 -1.40 2.96
CA ILE A 159 22.30 -0.64 3.89
C ILE A 159 23.10 0.38 3.07
N THR A 160 23.09 1.64 3.49
CA THR A 160 23.85 2.71 2.83
C THR A 160 24.20 3.82 3.84
N ASN A 161 24.82 4.90 3.39
CA ASN A 161 25.17 6.02 4.24
C ASN A 161 23.95 6.89 4.61
N GLY A 162 24.08 7.67 5.69
CA GLY A 162 23.01 8.50 6.22
C GLY A 162 22.36 9.44 5.20
N GLN A 163 23.17 10.13 4.39
CA GLN A 163 22.69 11.10 3.40
C GLN A 163 21.88 10.41 2.30
N MET A 164 22.39 9.30 1.79
CA MET A 164 21.78 8.53 0.72
C MET A 164 20.49 7.85 1.19
N ALA A 165 20.51 7.25 2.38
CA ALA A 165 19.33 6.66 3.00
C ALA A 165 18.21 7.68 3.21
N LEU A 166 18.55 8.89 3.69
CA LEU A 166 17.57 9.97 3.86
C LEU A 166 16.99 10.40 2.51
N LYS A 167 17.81 10.56 1.48
CA LYS A 167 17.35 10.92 0.13
C LYS A 167 16.36 9.90 -0.43
N LEU A 168 16.68 8.60 -0.32
CA LEU A 168 15.78 7.52 -0.74
C LEU A 168 14.50 7.50 0.09
N ALA A 169 14.61 7.60 1.42
CA ALA A 169 13.45 7.63 2.30
C ALA A 169 12.53 8.81 2.00
N THR A 170 13.07 10.01 1.77
CA THR A 170 12.26 11.18 1.37
C THR A 170 11.56 10.96 0.04
N TYR A 171 12.26 10.38 -0.95
CA TYR A 171 11.65 10.02 -2.24
C TYR A 171 10.49 9.03 -2.06
N PHE A 172 10.69 7.94 -1.32
CA PHE A 172 9.65 6.95 -1.09
C PHE A 172 8.49 7.48 -0.26
N ARG A 173 8.76 8.24 0.80
CA ARG A 173 7.73 8.91 1.61
C ARG A 173 6.90 9.86 0.76
N PHE A 174 7.54 10.65 -0.11
CA PHE A 174 6.82 11.54 -1.00
C PHE A 174 5.87 10.76 -1.93
N LEU A 175 6.38 9.72 -2.59
CA LEU A 175 5.63 8.95 -3.58
C LEU A 175 4.57 8.02 -3.00
N PHE A 176 4.82 7.42 -1.84
CA PHE A 176 4.00 6.34 -1.30
C PHE A 176 3.33 6.67 0.03
N GLU A 177 3.66 7.76 0.71
CA GLU A 177 3.02 8.15 1.97
C GLU A 177 2.30 9.50 1.79
N ASN A 178 3.04 10.54 1.42
CA ASN A 178 2.54 11.91 1.30
C ASN A 178 1.48 12.08 0.21
N ILE A 179 1.61 11.37 -0.92
CA ILE A 179 0.61 11.44 -1.99
C ILE A 179 -0.78 11.02 -1.49
N TYR A 180 -0.86 10.07 -0.57
CA TYR A 180 -2.14 9.60 -0.03
C TYR A 180 -2.77 10.63 0.89
N PHE A 181 -1.98 11.41 1.64
CA PHE A 181 -2.51 12.56 2.39
C PHE A 181 -3.08 13.64 1.46
N VAL A 182 -2.40 13.90 0.33
CA VAL A 182 -2.90 14.86 -0.68
C VAL A 182 -4.20 14.35 -1.31
N VAL A 183 -4.27 13.08 -1.71
CA VAL A 183 -5.47 12.46 -2.28
C VAL A 183 -6.61 12.46 -1.27
N PHE A 184 -6.34 12.09 -0.02
CA PHE A 184 -7.31 12.12 1.06
C PHE A 184 -7.89 13.52 1.27
N GLY A 185 -7.04 14.55 1.35
CA GLY A 185 -7.46 15.94 1.47
C GLY A 185 -8.27 16.42 0.26
N ALA A 186 -7.86 16.05 -0.95
CA ALA A 186 -8.57 16.39 -2.18
C ALA A 186 -9.97 15.74 -2.24
N LEU A 187 -10.11 14.48 -1.81
CA LEU A 187 -11.39 13.78 -1.74
C LEU A 187 -12.34 14.43 -0.72
N TRP A 188 -11.82 14.79 0.47
CA TRP A 188 -12.59 15.52 1.47
C TRP A 188 -13.02 16.90 1.00
N PHE A 189 -12.11 17.63 0.34
CA PHE A 189 -12.44 18.93 -0.26
C PHE A 189 -13.51 18.80 -1.35
N ALA A 190 -13.38 17.82 -2.24
CA ALA A 190 -14.37 17.55 -3.28
C ALA A 190 -15.74 17.18 -2.69
N PHE A 191 -15.77 16.33 -1.67
CA PHE A 191 -16.99 16.01 -0.92
C PHE A 191 -17.63 17.27 -0.34
N ALA A 192 -16.87 18.04 0.45
CA ALA A 192 -17.37 19.27 1.11
C ALA A 192 -17.86 20.32 0.12
N MET A 193 -17.15 20.51 -1.00
CA MET A 193 -17.52 21.45 -2.04
C MET A 193 -18.83 21.03 -2.74
N ILE A 194 -18.91 19.77 -3.21
CA ILE A 194 -20.07 19.29 -3.98
C ILE A 194 -21.32 19.22 -3.08
N ILE A 195 -21.18 18.76 -1.83
CA ILE A 195 -22.32 18.68 -0.91
C ILE A 195 -22.84 20.08 -0.55
N THR A 196 -21.96 21.05 -0.34
CA THR A 196 -22.33 22.44 -0.07
C THR A 196 -23.06 23.05 -1.27
N LEU A 197 -22.53 22.86 -2.48
CA LEU A 197 -23.17 23.31 -3.71
C LEU A 197 -24.56 22.68 -3.90
N TYR A 198 -24.70 21.39 -3.57
CA TYR A 198 -25.97 20.66 -3.67
C TYR A 198 -27.05 21.32 -2.81
N PHE A 199 -26.72 21.64 -1.55
CA PHE A 199 -27.67 22.30 -0.63
C PHE A 199 -27.94 23.77 -0.97
N ILE A 200 -26.94 24.54 -1.41
CA ILE A 200 -27.13 25.96 -1.73
C ILE A 200 -27.95 26.16 -3.01
N SER A 201 -27.64 25.40 -4.05
CA SER A 201 -28.21 25.64 -5.37
C SER A 201 -29.67 25.18 -5.47
N GLY A 202 -30.05 24.11 -4.76
CA GLY A 202 -31.37 23.46 -4.87
C GLY A 202 -31.71 22.92 -6.27
N LYS A 203 -30.89 23.23 -7.27
CA LYS A 203 -31.03 22.89 -8.70
C LYS A 203 -29.97 21.88 -9.17
N ILE A 204 -29.05 21.49 -8.30
CA ILE A 204 -28.03 20.51 -8.66
C ILE A 204 -28.67 19.13 -8.77
N GLN A 205 -28.30 18.43 -9.84
CA GLN A 205 -28.83 17.12 -10.16
C GLN A 205 -28.37 16.07 -9.12
N GLN A 206 -29.19 15.04 -8.91
CA GLN A 206 -29.00 14.06 -7.84
C GLN A 206 -27.69 13.25 -7.98
N GLU A 207 -27.18 13.07 -9.19
CA GLU A 207 -25.89 12.42 -9.46
C GLU A 207 -24.71 13.08 -8.75
N PHE A 208 -24.73 14.39 -8.54
CA PHE A 208 -23.66 15.09 -7.84
C PHE A 208 -23.63 14.76 -6.34
N LEU A 209 -24.80 14.52 -5.74
CA LEU A 209 -24.86 14.00 -4.37
C LEU A 209 -24.16 12.63 -4.30
N TYR A 210 -24.45 11.72 -5.23
CA TYR A 210 -23.80 10.42 -5.27
C TYR A 210 -22.28 10.52 -5.51
N PHE A 211 -21.82 11.40 -6.40
CA PHE A 211 -20.38 11.63 -6.56
C PHE A 211 -19.72 12.15 -5.28
N SER A 212 -20.39 13.03 -4.52
CA SER A 212 -19.87 13.51 -3.24
C SER A 212 -19.76 12.39 -2.21
N LEU A 213 -20.78 11.53 -2.09
CA LEU A 213 -20.78 10.38 -1.19
C LEU A 213 -19.73 9.34 -1.60
N ALA A 214 -19.51 9.17 -2.90
CA ALA A 214 -18.42 8.33 -3.39
C ALA A 214 -17.04 8.88 -2.99
N ALA A 215 -16.82 10.20 -3.09
CA ALA A 215 -15.57 10.82 -2.67
C ALA A 215 -15.31 10.65 -1.16
N MET A 216 -16.35 10.84 -0.33
CA MET A 216 -16.27 10.59 1.11
C MET A 216 -15.96 9.12 1.40
N ALA A 217 -16.71 8.18 0.82
CA ALA A 217 -16.47 6.75 1.02
C ALA A 217 -15.06 6.33 0.58
N MET A 218 -14.61 6.81 -0.58
CA MET A 218 -13.26 6.54 -1.07
C MET A 218 -12.19 7.08 -0.10
N SER A 219 -12.39 8.26 0.49
CA SER A 219 -11.45 8.83 1.46
C SER A 219 -11.24 7.91 2.68
N ILE A 220 -12.30 7.22 3.14
CA ILE A 220 -12.20 6.27 4.26
C ILE A 220 -11.42 5.03 3.85
N ASN A 221 -11.60 4.54 2.62
CA ASN A 221 -10.77 3.45 2.09
C ASN A 221 -9.27 3.83 2.06
N PHE A 222 -8.94 5.09 1.76
CA PHE A 222 -7.56 5.56 1.73
C PHE A 222 -6.82 5.47 3.08
N LEU A 223 -7.52 5.32 4.21
CA LEU A 223 -6.89 5.06 5.50
C LEU A 223 -6.04 3.77 5.50
N ASP A 224 -6.36 2.80 4.63
CA ASP A 224 -5.56 1.57 4.50
C ASP A 224 -4.15 1.80 3.95
N TYR A 225 -3.91 2.95 3.32
CA TYR A 225 -2.61 3.33 2.79
C TYR A 225 -1.80 4.17 3.79
N PHE A 226 -2.38 4.55 4.93
CA PHE A 226 -1.68 5.33 5.95
C PHE A 226 -0.90 4.41 6.89
N TYR A 227 0.29 4.86 7.29
CA TYR A 227 1.00 4.28 8.42
C TYR A 227 0.21 4.53 9.70
N ILE A 228 -0.31 3.46 10.31
CA ILE A 228 -1.05 3.52 11.58
C ILE A 228 -0.36 2.58 12.56
N PRO A 229 0.44 3.10 13.52
CA PRO A 229 1.22 2.28 14.44
C PRO A 229 0.34 1.56 15.46
N TYR A 230 -0.90 2.00 15.68
CA TYR A 230 -1.85 1.39 16.59
C TYR A 230 -3.29 1.50 16.06
N ILE A 231 -3.99 0.37 15.97
CA ILE A 231 -5.39 0.28 15.56
C ILE A 231 -6.22 -0.21 16.75
N PRO A 232 -7.34 0.44 17.08
CA PRO A 232 -8.13 0.08 18.27
C PRO A 232 -8.87 -1.27 18.15
N PHE A 233 -8.93 -1.85 16.96
CA PHE A 233 -9.58 -3.13 16.66
C PHE A 233 -8.66 -4.04 15.85
N SER A 234 -9.11 -5.27 15.59
CA SER A 234 -8.32 -6.25 14.82
C SER A 234 -7.99 -5.75 13.41
N ILE A 235 -6.86 -6.20 12.86
CA ILE A 235 -6.47 -5.87 11.48
C ILE A 235 -7.53 -6.34 10.47
N LEU A 236 -8.21 -7.46 10.74
CA LEU A 236 -9.31 -7.95 9.90
C LEU A 236 -10.48 -6.95 9.89
N THR A 237 -10.89 -6.47 11.05
CA THR A 237 -11.95 -5.45 11.18
C THR A 237 -11.56 -4.18 10.42
N PHE A 238 -10.31 -3.74 10.53
CA PHE A 238 -9.79 -2.59 9.79
C PHE A 238 -9.91 -2.76 8.28
N LYS A 239 -9.45 -3.89 7.75
CA LYS A 239 -9.53 -4.20 6.32
C LYS A 239 -10.97 -4.33 5.84
N LYS A 240 -11.86 -4.94 6.65
CA LYS A 240 -13.30 -5.04 6.36
C LYS A 240 -13.94 -3.67 6.21
N ILE A 241 -13.67 -2.75 7.15
CA ILE A 241 -14.17 -1.37 7.09
C ILE A 241 -13.64 -0.67 5.85
N SER A 242 -12.31 -0.67 5.65
CA SER A 242 -11.69 0.03 4.52
C SER A 242 -12.23 -0.46 3.17
N LEU A 243 -12.31 -1.78 2.97
CA LEU A 243 -12.82 -2.32 1.72
C LEU A 243 -14.31 -2.11 1.55
N PHE A 244 -15.12 -2.24 2.61
CA PHE A 244 -16.55 -1.89 2.53
C PHE A 244 -16.75 -0.49 1.92
N PHE A 245 -15.97 0.49 2.39
CA PHE A 245 -16.03 1.86 1.90
C PHE A 245 -15.54 2.01 0.44
N MET A 246 -14.60 1.19 -0.02
CA MET A 246 -14.24 1.12 -1.45
C MET A 246 -15.42 0.67 -2.31
N TYR A 247 -16.06 -0.44 -1.94
CA TYR A 247 -17.22 -0.97 -2.68
C TYR A 247 -18.43 -0.04 -2.59
N LEU A 248 -18.62 0.63 -1.46
CA LEU A 248 -19.65 1.66 -1.30
C LEU A 248 -19.39 2.87 -2.21
N ALA A 249 -18.14 3.30 -2.35
CA ALA A 249 -17.76 4.33 -3.31
C ALA A 249 -18.07 3.90 -4.75
N CYS A 250 -17.71 2.68 -5.14
CA CYS A 250 -18.04 2.12 -6.45
C CYS A 250 -19.56 2.06 -6.70
N TYR A 251 -20.34 1.70 -5.68
CA TYR A 251 -21.81 1.69 -5.76
C TYR A 251 -22.37 3.11 -5.97
N PHE A 252 -21.90 4.11 -5.23
CA PHE A 252 -22.34 5.49 -5.44
C PHE A 252 -21.95 6.04 -6.82
N ILE A 253 -20.77 5.69 -7.33
CA ILE A 253 -20.39 6.01 -8.71
C ILE A 253 -21.36 5.34 -9.70
N ALA A 254 -21.68 4.06 -9.49
CA ALA A 254 -22.64 3.35 -10.34
C ALA A 254 -24.04 3.98 -10.32
N LEU A 255 -24.50 4.44 -9.15
CA LEU A 255 -25.75 5.19 -9.00
C LEU A 255 -25.72 6.54 -9.75
N ALA A 256 -24.62 7.29 -9.64
CA ALA A 256 -24.44 8.55 -10.37
C ALA A 256 -24.49 8.33 -11.89
N VAL A 257 -23.72 7.35 -12.38
CA VAL A 257 -23.67 6.97 -13.80
C VAL A 257 -25.05 6.50 -14.29
N TYR A 258 -25.75 5.66 -13.51
CA TYR A 258 -27.11 5.26 -13.84
C TYR A 258 -28.07 6.46 -13.89
N THR A 259 -27.95 7.41 -12.98
CA THR A 259 -28.83 8.58 -12.96
C THR A 259 -28.64 9.43 -14.22
N LEU A 260 -27.38 9.60 -14.65
CA LEU A 260 -26.98 10.34 -15.85
C LEU A 260 -27.34 9.64 -17.17
N TYR A 261 -26.99 8.37 -17.31
CA TYR A 261 -27.01 7.64 -18.60
C TYR A 261 -28.09 6.57 -18.68
N LYS A 262 -28.78 6.27 -17.58
CA LYS A 262 -29.82 5.22 -17.45
C LYS A 262 -29.31 3.80 -17.76
N GLU A 263 -28.00 3.57 -17.67
CA GLU A 263 -27.38 2.26 -17.89
C GLU A 263 -27.60 1.32 -16.69
N LYS A 264 -28.61 0.46 -16.79
CA LYS A 264 -28.98 -0.48 -15.72
C LYS A 264 -27.85 -1.45 -15.34
N ILE A 265 -27.02 -1.83 -16.31
CA ILE A 265 -25.96 -2.82 -16.07
C ILE A 265 -24.90 -2.32 -15.08
N THR A 266 -24.53 -1.04 -15.17
CA THR A 266 -23.55 -0.42 -14.27
C THR A 266 -24.07 -0.42 -12.84
N LEU A 267 -25.35 -0.10 -12.66
CA LEU A 267 -26.02 -0.18 -11.36
C LEU A 267 -26.07 -1.61 -10.82
N TYR A 268 -26.43 -2.59 -11.64
CA TYR A 268 -26.48 -3.99 -11.21
C TYR A 268 -25.10 -4.52 -10.81
N LEU A 269 -24.05 -4.23 -11.57
CA LEU A 269 -22.69 -4.62 -11.22
C LEU A 269 -22.20 -3.93 -9.94
N GLY A 270 -22.48 -2.63 -9.78
CA GLY A 270 -22.17 -1.90 -8.55
C GLY A 270 -22.89 -2.47 -7.33
N THR A 271 -24.18 -2.76 -7.47
CA THR A 271 -25.01 -3.36 -6.41
C THR A 271 -24.55 -4.77 -6.07
N ALA A 272 -24.30 -5.61 -7.08
CA ALA A 272 -23.79 -6.96 -6.89
C ALA A 272 -22.43 -6.96 -6.18
N SER A 273 -21.55 -6.02 -6.52
CA SER A 273 -20.24 -5.87 -5.85
C SER A 273 -20.41 -5.46 -4.39
N LEU A 274 -21.32 -4.52 -4.08
CA LEU A 274 -21.63 -4.10 -2.71
C LEU A 274 -22.24 -5.23 -1.87
N VAL A 275 -23.22 -5.95 -2.42
CA VAL A 275 -23.82 -7.13 -1.75
C VAL A 275 -22.77 -8.21 -1.55
N GLY A 276 -21.91 -8.44 -2.56
CA GLY A 276 -20.81 -9.40 -2.49
C GLY A 276 -19.84 -9.10 -1.34
N ILE A 277 -19.41 -7.83 -1.18
CA ILE A 277 -18.52 -7.48 -0.05
C ILE A 277 -19.24 -7.60 1.30
N ILE A 278 -20.54 -7.27 1.39
CA ILE A 278 -21.31 -7.44 2.64
C ILE A 278 -21.36 -8.92 3.03
N ILE A 279 -21.69 -9.81 2.07
CA ILE A 279 -21.68 -11.26 2.30
C ILE A 279 -20.29 -11.71 2.73
N LEU A 280 -19.24 -11.29 2.03
CA LEU A 280 -17.87 -11.67 2.36
C LEU A 280 -17.45 -11.18 3.75
N ILE A 281 -17.81 -9.96 4.14
CA ILE A 281 -17.56 -9.41 5.49
C ILE A 281 -18.21 -10.26 6.57
N LEU A 282 -19.44 -10.73 6.33
CA LEU A 282 -20.20 -11.54 7.30
C LEU A 282 -19.67 -12.97 7.43
N HIS A 283 -19.07 -13.54 6.37
CA HIS A 283 -18.63 -14.94 6.35
C HIS A 283 -17.12 -15.16 6.49
N SER A 284 -16.31 -14.10 6.43
CA SER A 284 -14.85 -14.23 6.54
C SER A 284 -14.39 -14.13 7.99
N ASP A 285 -13.82 -15.22 8.51
CA ASP A 285 -13.36 -15.27 9.90
C ASP A 285 -11.88 -14.90 10.06
N ASN A 286 -11.12 -14.90 8.96
CA ASN A 286 -9.69 -14.60 8.95
C ASN A 286 -9.31 -13.71 7.75
N ASN A 287 -8.14 -13.07 7.86
CA ASN A 287 -7.62 -12.16 6.84
C ASN A 287 -7.30 -12.86 5.51
N TYR A 288 -6.85 -14.11 5.53
CA TYR A 288 -6.51 -14.86 4.32
C TYR A 288 -7.75 -15.09 3.45
N SER A 289 -8.80 -15.68 4.01
CA SER A 289 -10.07 -15.92 3.31
C SER A 289 -10.72 -14.61 2.86
N PHE A 290 -10.63 -13.57 3.68
CA PHE A 290 -11.11 -12.23 3.30
C PHE A 290 -10.35 -11.70 2.08
N LYS A 291 -9.01 -11.76 2.08
CA LYS A 291 -8.12 -11.33 0.99
C LYS A 291 -8.41 -12.04 -0.32
N VAL A 292 -8.46 -13.36 -0.27
CA VAL A 292 -8.78 -14.20 -1.43
C VAL A 292 -10.18 -13.86 -1.95
N GLY A 293 -11.18 -13.77 -1.08
CA GLY A 293 -12.56 -13.48 -1.46
C GLY A 293 -12.71 -12.13 -2.17
N TYR A 294 -12.11 -11.06 -1.64
CA TYR A 294 -12.28 -9.74 -2.25
C TYR A 294 -11.46 -9.59 -3.54
N ASN A 295 -10.37 -10.35 -3.72
CA ASN A 295 -9.66 -10.39 -5.00
C ASN A 295 -10.56 -10.88 -6.14
N TYR A 296 -11.44 -11.85 -5.89
CA TYR A 296 -12.46 -12.26 -6.87
C TYR A 296 -13.51 -11.18 -7.08
N LEU A 297 -13.98 -10.52 -6.02
CA LEU A 297 -14.94 -9.42 -6.14
C LEU A 297 -14.36 -8.21 -6.90
N ASN A 298 -13.06 -7.94 -6.79
CA ASN A 298 -12.38 -6.88 -7.54
C ASN A 298 -12.49 -7.08 -9.05
N ILE A 299 -12.59 -8.32 -9.54
CA ILE A 299 -12.82 -8.59 -10.97
C ILE A 299 -14.16 -7.99 -11.42
N LEU A 300 -15.20 -8.04 -10.58
CA LEU A 300 -16.51 -7.44 -10.91
C LEU A 300 -16.44 -5.92 -11.07
N ILE A 301 -15.64 -5.25 -10.22
CA ILE A 301 -15.40 -3.80 -10.33
C ILE A 301 -14.70 -3.48 -11.66
N LEU A 302 -13.69 -4.26 -12.05
CA LEU A 302 -12.98 -4.07 -13.32
C LEU A 302 -13.93 -4.24 -14.52
N VAL A 303 -14.81 -5.23 -14.50
CA VAL A 303 -15.83 -5.41 -15.55
C VAL A 303 -16.78 -4.22 -15.62
N ASN A 304 -17.16 -3.65 -14.47
CA ASN A 304 -18.04 -2.48 -14.40
C ASN A 304 -17.43 -1.26 -15.12
N MET A 305 -16.12 -1.05 -14.99
CA MET A 305 -15.44 0.09 -15.64
C MET A 305 -15.36 -0.02 -17.17
N ARG A 306 -15.37 -1.23 -17.73
CA ARG A 306 -15.20 -1.44 -19.19
C ARG A 306 -16.41 -0.96 -20.01
N LYS A 307 -17.62 -1.00 -19.46
CA LYS A 307 -18.84 -0.65 -20.21
C LYS A 307 -19.15 0.84 -20.27
N LEU A 308 -18.50 1.66 -19.44
CA LEU A 308 -18.55 3.13 -19.53
C LEU A 308 -17.97 3.69 -20.85
N HIS A 309 -17.39 2.83 -21.71
CA HIS A 309 -16.71 3.22 -22.94
C HIS A 309 -17.38 2.80 -24.26
N ILE A 310 -18.57 2.19 -24.23
CA ILE A 310 -19.33 1.83 -25.44
C ILE A 310 -20.56 2.73 -25.54
#